data_AF-A0A4Q1D411-F1
#
_entry.id   AF-A0A4Q1D411-F1
#
_cell.length_a   1.000
_cell.length_b   1.000
_cell.length_c   1.000
_cell.angle_alpha   90.00
_cell.angle_beta   90.00
_cell.angle_gamma   90.00
#
_symmetry.space_group_name_H-M   'P 1'
#
loop_
_entity.id
_entity.type
_entity.pdbx_description
1 polymer ?
#
loop_
_entity_poly.entity_id
_entity_poly.type
_entity_poly.pdbx_seq_one_letter_code
_entity_poly.pdbx_strand_id
1 'polypeptide(L)'
;MQRFLLFPLLFCFYCVQAQYGSIQPPDRLYGALLTDVQMSKVFKDGKTFVDCVPKKDPKAIASGYKSLRNNPLVRYSLKGFVDDNFSEPANPASGYVSDKSEPVTNHINKLWSVLSHAPDVAVNGSSLLPLPNPYIMPGGRFREIYYWDSYFTMLGLQESGMYAMIENMINNFAFMVQQYGHIPNGNRSYFLSRSQPPFFSMMLDLLAAQYGNRVYAQYQMTLQREYNYWMDKTDARGHTVTMPDGSVLNRYYDQDNVPRQESFFEDSTLALSSKSKNIRQLYRDLRSGAESGWDFSSRWLADGQHLSTIQTTRLVPVDLNCLIYHMELTLSKAYKETGDLVQSAYYSKLAGKRKKAIMKYCWSSAQGWYVDYHIGRKRQSAEMTLAGVVPFFVKLAPEEHINRVAATLEKSFLKAGGLMTTLKNTGEQWDAPNGWAPLQWMAIEGLNNYNKKELARTVATRWAELNIKVYKSTGKLMEKYNVVDTNLEAGGGEYEAQDGFGWTNGVLLKLLKMYNLQ
;
A
#
# COMPACT_ATOMS: atom_id res chain seq x y z
N MET A 1 -38.97 43.64 31.23
CA MET A 1 -37.76 42.88 31.65
C MET A 1 -38.04 41.39 31.46
N GLN A 2 -37.65 40.82 30.32
CA GLN A 2 -37.61 39.36 30.12
C GLN A 2 -36.13 38.97 29.99
N ARG A 3 -35.63 38.19 30.97
CA ARG A 3 -34.28 37.65 30.98
C ARG A 3 -34.31 36.29 30.28
N PHE A 4 -33.61 36.17 29.16
CA PHE A 4 -33.27 34.88 28.55
C PHE A 4 -32.15 34.23 29.36
N LEU A 5 -32.39 33.00 29.83
CA LEU A 5 -31.40 32.11 30.42
C LEU A 5 -30.58 31.46 29.29
N LEU A 6 -29.30 31.83 29.20
CA LEU A 6 -28.30 31.16 28.37
C LEU A 6 -27.81 29.89 29.09
N PHE A 7 -28.13 28.73 28.54
CA PHE A 7 -27.46 27.46 28.90
C PHE A 7 -26.12 27.39 28.16
N PRO A 8 -24.99 27.12 28.85
CA PRO A 8 -23.73 26.85 28.16
C PRO A 8 -23.74 25.41 27.64
N LEU A 9 -23.69 25.25 26.32
CA LEU A 9 -23.40 23.98 25.66
C LEU A 9 -21.92 23.63 25.93
N LEU A 10 -21.70 22.74 26.89
CA LEU A 10 -20.42 22.05 27.09
C LEU A 10 -20.19 21.08 25.92
N PHE A 11 -19.43 21.52 24.92
CA PHE A 11 -18.84 20.61 23.94
C PHE A 11 -17.71 19.82 24.63
N CYS A 12 -18.02 18.60 25.08
CA CYS A 12 -17.00 17.64 25.48
C CYS A 12 -16.23 17.16 24.24
N PHE A 13 -15.08 17.79 23.97
CA PHE A 13 -14.06 17.20 23.11
C PHE A 13 -13.39 16.04 23.86
N TYR A 14 -13.89 14.82 23.67
CA TYR A 14 -13.07 13.64 23.96
C TYR A 14 -11.92 13.60 22.93
N CYS A 15 -10.77 14.16 23.30
CA CYS A 15 -9.51 13.82 22.65
C CYS A 15 -9.22 12.35 22.96
N VAL A 16 -9.64 11.45 22.07
CA VAL A 16 -9.04 10.12 22.01
C VAL A 16 -7.57 10.35 21.66
N GLN A 17 -6.68 10.26 22.64
CA GLN A 17 -5.25 10.18 22.35
C GLN A 17 -5.03 8.95 21.47
N ALA A 18 -4.38 9.13 20.33
CA ALA A 18 -4.07 8.02 19.44
C ALA A 18 -3.32 6.94 20.24
N GLN A 19 -3.81 5.70 20.18
CA GLN A 19 -3.26 4.56 20.91
C GLN A 19 -1.89 4.12 20.39
N TYR A 20 -1.38 4.76 19.33
CA TYR A 20 -0.08 4.50 18.70
C TYR A 20 1.06 4.34 19.71
N GLY A 21 1.11 5.16 20.78
CA GLY A 21 2.16 5.07 21.80
C GLY A 21 2.05 3.87 22.76
N SER A 22 0.89 3.21 22.83
CA SER A 22 0.61 2.13 23.78
C SER A 22 0.80 0.72 23.21
N ILE A 23 0.71 0.55 21.88
CA ILE A 23 0.84 -0.73 21.20
C ILE A 23 2.31 -0.95 20.85
N GLN A 24 2.90 -2.02 21.36
CA GLN A 24 4.30 -2.35 21.08
C GLN A 24 4.38 -3.38 19.92
N PRO A 25 5.20 -3.13 18.88
CA PRO A 25 5.49 -4.11 17.85
C PRO A 25 6.29 -5.31 18.41
N PRO A 26 6.34 -6.45 17.69
CA PRO A 26 6.93 -7.69 18.18
C PRO A 26 8.41 -7.58 18.62
N ASP A 27 9.21 -6.72 17.99
CA ASP A 27 10.62 -6.51 18.38
C ASP A 27 10.73 -5.83 19.75
N ARG A 28 9.78 -4.95 20.09
CA ARG A 28 9.73 -4.30 21.40
C ARG A 28 9.10 -5.20 22.47
N LEU A 29 8.14 -6.05 22.09
CA LEU A 29 7.53 -7.03 22.99
C LEU A 29 8.48 -8.16 23.39
N TYR A 30 9.19 -8.73 22.40
CA TYR A 30 9.96 -9.96 22.57
C TYR A 30 11.48 -9.73 22.58
N GLY A 31 11.95 -8.57 22.10
CA GLY A 31 13.36 -8.17 22.16
C GLY A 31 14.28 -9.23 21.56
N ALA A 32 15.23 -9.71 22.37
CA ALA A 32 16.20 -10.73 22.01
C ALA A 32 15.56 -12.00 21.42
N LEU A 33 14.39 -12.42 21.91
CA LEU A 33 13.68 -13.58 21.38
C LEU A 33 13.36 -13.40 19.89
N LEU A 34 12.87 -12.23 19.47
CA LEU A 34 12.58 -11.97 18.06
C LEU A 34 13.86 -12.03 17.22
N THR A 35 14.92 -11.38 17.67
CA THR A 35 16.21 -11.42 16.97
C THR A 35 16.69 -12.85 16.79
N ASP A 36 16.69 -13.65 17.85
CA ASP A 36 17.23 -15.01 17.80
C ASP A 36 16.35 -15.93 16.93
N VAL A 37 15.02 -15.79 16.99
CA VAL A 37 14.08 -16.56 16.15
C VAL A 37 14.24 -16.22 14.67
N GLN A 38 14.31 -14.93 14.33
CA GLN A 38 14.44 -14.46 12.95
C GLN A 38 15.82 -14.83 12.37
N MET A 39 16.90 -14.56 13.10
CA MET A 39 18.26 -14.80 12.62
C MET A 39 18.61 -16.30 12.55
N SER A 40 17.97 -17.14 13.37
CA SER A 40 18.11 -18.59 13.29
C SER A 40 17.20 -19.25 12.23
N LYS A 41 16.37 -18.46 11.53
CA LYS A 41 15.38 -18.94 10.56
C LYS A 41 14.55 -20.11 11.08
N VAL A 42 14.03 -19.95 12.31
CA VAL A 42 13.13 -20.95 12.93
C VAL A 42 11.94 -21.25 12.02
N PHE A 43 11.48 -20.24 11.27
CA PHE A 43 10.51 -20.35 10.18
C PHE A 43 11.17 -19.98 8.85
N LYS A 44 10.62 -20.52 7.74
CA LYS A 44 11.09 -20.23 6.37
C LYS A 44 10.83 -18.77 5.97
N ASP A 45 9.67 -18.24 6.31
CA ASP A 45 9.27 -16.83 6.12
C ASP A 45 9.37 -16.09 7.46
N GLY A 46 10.08 -14.96 7.48
CA GLY A 46 10.23 -14.11 8.67
C GLY A 46 8.90 -13.54 9.17
N LYS A 47 7.91 -13.39 8.28
CA LYS A 47 6.56 -12.92 8.65
C LYS A 47 5.82 -13.91 9.55
N THR A 48 6.13 -15.21 9.48
CA THR A 48 5.43 -16.23 10.28
C THR A 48 5.54 -15.97 11.78
N PHE A 49 6.74 -15.66 12.29
CA PHE A 49 6.90 -15.47 13.74
C PHE A 49 6.24 -14.20 14.26
N VAL A 50 6.28 -13.11 13.49
CA VAL A 50 5.65 -11.86 13.90
C VAL A 50 4.13 -11.91 13.84
N ASP A 51 3.57 -12.91 13.16
CA ASP A 51 2.14 -13.19 13.10
C ASP A 51 1.69 -14.28 14.08
N CYS A 52 2.63 -14.94 14.77
CA CYS A 52 2.30 -15.89 15.81
C CYS A 52 1.53 -15.22 16.95
N VAL A 53 0.51 -15.93 17.45
CA VAL A 53 -0.28 -15.49 18.60
C VAL A 53 0.36 -16.04 19.87
N PRO A 54 0.68 -15.20 20.88
CA PRO A 54 1.26 -15.69 22.12
C PRO A 54 0.22 -16.51 22.91
N LYS A 55 0.64 -17.67 23.44
CA LYS A 55 -0.19 -18.55 24.28
C LYS A 55 -0.28 -18.08 25.75
N LYS A 56 0.58 -17.13 26.13
CA LYS A 56 0.75 -16.59 27.49
C LYS A 56 1.01 -15.09 27.42
N ASP A 57 1.06 -14.44 28.57
CA ASP A 57 1.44 -13.03 28.64
C ASP A 57 2.81 -12.77 27.96
N PRO A 58 2.91 -11.79 27.03
CA PRO A 58 4.15 -11.50 26.31
C PRO A 58 5.35 -11.19 27.21
N LYS A 59 5.15 -10.51 28.34
CA LYS A 59 6.25 -10.18 29.27
C LYS A 59 6.76 -11.44 29.97
N ALA A 60 5.85 -12.36 30.32
CA ALA A 60 6.21 -13.65 30.88
C ALA A 60 7.01 -14.50 29.87
N ILE A 61 6.60 -14.52 28.59
CA ILE A 61 7.34 -15.21 27.52
C ILE A 61 8.75 -14.61 27.36
N ALA A 62 8.86 -13.28 27.22
CA ALA A 62 10.15 -12.62 27.04
C ALA A 62 11.10 -12.83 28.24
N SER A 63 10.57 -12.79 29.47
CA SER A 63 11.35 -13.02 30.70
C SER A 63 11.77 -14.50 30.83
N GLY A 64 10.87 -15.43 30.49
CA GLY A 64 11.16 -16.86 30.46
C GLY A 64 12.26 -17.19 29.46
N TYR A 65 12.19 -16.59 28.26
CA TYR A 65 13.24 -16.73 27.24
C TYR A 65 14.60 -16.27 27.77
N LYS A 66 14.67 -15.05 28.33
CA LYS A 66 15.91 -14.48 28.86
C LYS A 66 16.55 -15.36 29.95
N SER A 67 15.73 -16.01 30.76
CA SER A 67 16.17 -16.90 31.84
C SER A 67 16.71 -18.23 31.32
N LEU A 68 16.17 -18.75 30.21
CA LEU A 68 16.58 -20.03 29.62
C LEU A 68 17.78 -19.89 28.68
N ARG A 69 17.81 -18.85 27.84
CA ARG A 69 18.81 -18.63 26.78
C ARG A 69 20.26 -18.72 27.26
N ASN A 70 20.53 -18.21 28.47
CA ASN A 70 21.88 -18.11 29.02
C ASN A 70 22.14 -19.10 30.16
N ASN A 71 21.25 -20.08 30.38
CA ASN A 71 21.41 -21.06 31.46
C ASN A 71 22.24 -22.26 30.97
N PRO A 72 23.49 -22.45 31.44
CA PRO A 72 24.35 -23.54 30.99
C PRO A 72 23.86 -24.93 31.44
N LEU A 73 22.90 -25.00 32.37
CA LEU A 73 22.36 -26.25 32.91
C LEU A 73 21.14 -26.76 32.14
N VAL A 74 20.63 -26.01 31.15
CA VAL A 74 19.41 -26.36 30.40
C VAL A 74 19.76 -26.69 28.95
N ARG A 75 19.44 -27.92 28.51
CA ARG A 75 19.46 -28.24 27.08
C ARG A 75 18.32 -27.50 26.39
N TYR A 76 18.67 -26.53 25.57
CA TYR A 76 17.74 -25.55 25.01
C TYR A 76 17.42 -25.82 23.53
N SER A 77 16.15 -25.73 23.14
CA SER A 77 15.70 -25.71 21.74
C SER A 77 14.90 -24.43 21.49
N LEU A 78 15.38 -23.59 20.57
CA LEU A 78 14.69 -22.35 20.20
C LEU A 78 13.32 -22.63 19.56
N LYS A 79 13.24 -23.61 18.65
CA LYS A 79 11.97 -24.04 18.05
C LYS A 79 11.01 -24.58 19.11
N GLY A 80 11.50 -25.43 20.02
CA GLY A 80 10.68 -25.97 21.10
C GLY A 80 10.12 -24.87 22.01
N PHE A 81 10.96 -23.89 22.39
CA PHE A 81 10.50 -22.74 23.16
C PHE A 81 9.43 -21.92 22.42
N VAL A 82 9.58 -21.72 21.10
CA VAL A 82 8.57 -21.03 20.29
C VAL A 82 7.27 -21.83 20.27
N ASP A 83 7.33 -23.14 20.03
CA ASP A 83 6.16 -24.01 19.95
C ASP A 83 5.37 -24.06 21.26
N ASP A 84 6.06 -24.04 22.40
CA ASP A 84 5.44 -24.05 23.72
C ASP A 84 4.76 -22.71 24.09
N ASN A 85 5.16 -21.61 23.47
CA ASN A 85 4.72 -20.26 23.88
C ASN A 85 3.93 -19.51 22.81
N PHE A 86 3.89 -20.01 21.57
CA PHE A 86 3.22 -19.36 20.45
C PHE A 86 2.37 -20.35 19.66
N SER A 87 1.27 -19.83 19.10
CA SER A 87 0.47 -20.50 18.09
C SER A 87 0.82 -19.91 16.73
N GLU A 88 1.31 -20.75 15.83
CA GLU A 88 1.54 -20.36 14.43
C GLU A 88 0.22 -19.91 13.78
N PRO A 89 0.26 -18.91 12.89
CA PRO A 89 -0.95 -18.44 12.23
C PRO A 89 -1.51 -19.59 11.37
N ALA A 90 -2.78 -19.94 11.59
CA ALA A 90 -3.43 -21.00 10.82
C ALA A 90 -3.44 -20.62 9.33
N ASN A 91 -3.06 -21.56 8.45
CA ASN A 91 -3.41 -21.46 7.04
C ASN A 91 -4.92 -21.72 6.97
N PRO A 92 -5.76 -20.74 6.60
CA PRO A 92 -7.17 -21.03 6.37
C PRO A 92 -7.22 -21.96 5.16
N ALA A 93 -7.27 -23.26 5.39
CA ALA A 93 -7.66 -24.20 4.36
C ALA A 93 -9.15 -23.95 4.13
N SER A 94 -9.47 -22.98 3.27
CA SER A 94 -10.85 -22.71 2.87
C SER A 94 -11.52 -23.92 2.22
N GLY A 95 -10.75 -24.99 1.93
CA GLY A 95 -11.17 -26.14 1.16
C GLY A 95 -11.49 -25.79 -0.30
N TYR A 96 -11.29 -24.53 -0.69
CA TYR A 96 -11.64 -24.03 -2.01
C TYR A 96 -10.68 -24.61 -3.05
N VAL A 97 -11.24 -25.37 -3.97
CA VAL A 97 -10.55 -25.88 -5.15
C VAL A 97 -11.19 -25.22 -6.36
N SER A 98 -10.34 -24.60 -7.19
CA SER A 98 -10.80 -23.88 -8.36
C SER A 98 -11.18 -24.84 -9.49
N ASP A 99 -12.30 -24.56 -10.16
CA ASP A 99 -12.73 -25.30 -11.34
C ASP A 99 -12.19 -24.60 -12.60
N LYS A 100 -11.12 -25.13 -13.18
CA LYS A 100 -10.46 -24.53 -14.35
C LYS A 100 -11.36 -24.46 -15.60
N SER A 101 -12.49 -25.18 -15.61
CA SER A 101 -13.47 -25.12 -16.70
C SER A 101 -14.43 -23.93 -16.58
N GLU A 102 -14.54 -23.32 -15.40
CA GLU A 102 -15.44 -22.19 -15.19
C GLU A 102 -14.84 -20.88 -15.74
N PRO A 103 -15.68 -19.93 -16.22
CA PRO A 103 -15.23 -18.59 -16.55
C PRO A 103 -14.53 -17.91 -15.36
N VAL A 104 -13.43 -17.21 -15.61
CA VAL A 104 -12.63 -16.55 -14.54
C VAL A 104 -13.46 -15.60 -13.67
N THR A 105 -14.52 -15.01 -14.22
CA THR A 105 -15.45 -14.14 -13.49
C THR A 105 -16.22 -14.89 -12.40
N ASN A 106 -16.62 -16.13 -12.67
CA ASN A 106 -17.29 -16.98 -11.68
C ASN A 106 -16.32 -17.38 -10.56
N HIS A 107 -15.09 -17.72 -10.92
CA HIS A 107 -14.01 -17.99 -9.97
C HIS A 107 -13.77 -16.79 -9.04
N ILE A 108 -13.60 -15.59 -9.59
CA ILE A 108 -13.40 -14.35 -8.82
C ILE A 108 -14.57 -14.11 -7.86
N ASN A 109 -15.81 -14.22 -8.34
CA ASN A 109 -16.99 -13.99 -7.50
C ASN A 109 -17.08 -14.97 -6.31
N LYS A 110 -16.68 -16.24 -6.51
CA LYS A 110 -16.58 -17.23 -5.42
C LYS A 110 -15.46 -16.90 -4.45
N LEU A 111 -14.33 -16.41 -4.96
CA LEU A 111 -13.17 -16.06 -4.14
C LEU A 111 -13.42 -14.91 -3.17
N TRP A 112 -14.37 -14.00 -3.42
CA TRP A 112 -14.69 -12.95 -2.45
C TRP A 112 -15.12 -13.50 -1.09
N SER A 113 -15.89 -14.58 -1.07
CA SER A 113 -16.26 -15.25 0.18
C SER A 113 -15.07 -15.95 0.85
N VAL A 114 -14.13 -16.47 0.05
CA VAL A 114 -12.91 -17.14 0.54
C VAL A 114 -11.92 -16.15 1.15
N LEU A 115 -11.78 -14.97 0.54
CA LEU A 115 -10.89 -13.90 0.98
C LEU A 115 -11.52 -13.01 2.06
N SER A 116 -12.81 -13.20 2.35
CA SER A 116 -13.53 -12.46 3.39
C SER A 116 -13.08 -12.92 4.77
N HIS A 117 -12.70 -11.95 5.59
CA HIS A 117 -12.44 -12.13 7.01
C HIS A 117 -13.58 -11.53 7.83
N ALA A 118 -13.95 -12.19 8.93
CA ALA A 118 -14.90 -11.66 9.88
C ALA A 118 -14.29 -10.49 10.68
N PRO A 119 -15.07 -9.71 11.44
CA PRO A 119 -14.51 -8.77 12.42
C PRO A 119 -13.53 -9.47 13.35
N ASP A 120 -12.45 -8.80 13.69
CA ASP A 120 -11.41 -9.37 14.53
C ASP A 120 -11.78 -9.34 16.01
N VAL A 121 -11.21 -10.28 16.76
CA VAL A 121 -11.25 -10.28 18.22
C VAL A 121 -9.88 -9.84 18.74
N ALA A 122 -9.87 -8.93 19.71
CA ALA A 122 -8.64 -8.49 20.34
C ALA A 122 -7.96 -9.65 21.08
N VAL A 123 -6.68 -9.91 20.77
CA VAL A 123 -5.86 -10.91 21.46
C VAL A 123 -4.62 -10.22 22.02
N ASN A 124 -4.42 -10.31 23.34
CA ASN A 124 -3.29 -9.66 24.02
C ASN A 124 -1.96 -10.15 23.45
N GLY A 125 -1.10 -9.23 23.02
CA GLY A 125 0.21 -9.54 22.44
C GLY A 125 0.19 -10.09 21.01
N SER A 126 -0.98 -10.24 20.39
CA SER A 126 -1.08 -10.46 18.95
C SER A 126 -0.59 -9.22 18.20
N SER A 127 0.07 -9.44 17.06
CA SER A 127 0.37 -8.34 16.14
C SER A 127 -0.84 -7.88 15.35
N LEU A 128 -1.88 -8.73 15.16
CA LEU A 128 -3.09 -8.35 14.43
C LEU A 128 -3.88 -7.31 15.23
N LEU A 129 -4.12 -6.15 14.61
CA LEU A 129 -4.87 -5.05 15.17
C LEU A 129 -6.35 -5.25 14.83
N PRO A 130 -7.24 -5.33 15.83
CA PRO A 130 -8.60 -5.76 15.59
C PRO A 130 -9.41 -4.71 14.82
N LEU A 131 -10.15 -5.14 13.81
CA LEU A 131 -11.09 -4.33 13.04
C LEU A 131 -12.55 -4.68 13.33
N PRO A 132 -13.45 -3.67 13.45
CA PRO A 132 -14.83 -3.89 13.88
C PRO A 132 -15.76 -4.45 12.80
N ASN A 133 -15.40 -4.39 11.52
CA ASN A 133 -16.24 -4.86 10.42
C ASN A 133 -15.54 -5.94 9.58
N PRO A 134 -16.29 -6.78 8.83
CA PRO A 134 -15.70 -7.68 7.86
C PRO A 134 -14.86 -6.95 6.80
N TYR A 135 -13.86 -7.63 6.24
CA TYR A 135 -12.99 -7.08 5.20
C TYR A 135 -12.47 -8.16 4.26
N ILE A 136 -11.96 -7.77 3.09
CA ILE A 136 -11.30 -8.68 2.15
C ILE A 136 -9.77 -8.59 2.33
N MET A 137 -9.11 -9.74 2.47
CA MET A 137 -7.65 -9.86 2.48
C MET A 137 -7.09 -10.08 1.06
N PRO A 138 -5.82 -9.74 0.78
CA PRO A 138 -5.23 -10.00 -0.53
C PRO A 138 -5.13 -11.48 -0.89
N GLY A 139 -4.71 -12.35 0.05
CA GLY A 139 -4.52 -13.79 -0.16
C GLY A 139 -3.12 -14.29 0.21
N GLY A 140 -2.98 -15.60 0.45
CA GLY A 140 -1.70 -16.25 0.77
C GLY A 140 -1.11 -15.85 2.14
N ARG A 141 0.13 -15.35 2.15
CA ARG A 141 0.84 -14.85 3.34
C ARG A 141 0.24 -13.56 3.91
N PHE A 142 -0.54 -12.84 3.11
CA PHE A 142 -1.17 -11.57 3.46
C PHE A 142 -2.51 -11.84 4.14
N ARG A 143 -2.48 -11.91 5.47
CA ARG A 143 -3.60 -12.33 6.33
C ARG A 143 -4.18 -11.17 7.13
N GLU A 144 -3.99 -9.98 6.60
CA GLU A 144 -4.41 -8.69 7.13
C GLU A 144 -4.96 -7.86 5.98
N ILE A 145 -5.75 -6.84 6.28
CA ILE A 145 -6.13 -5.84 5.28
C ILE A 145 -4.88 -5.02 4.94
N TYR A 146 -4.65 -4.77 3.65
CA TYR A 146 -3.63 -3.84 3.16
C TYR A 146 -4.31 -2.60 2.58
N TYR A 147 -3.70 -1.44 2.80
CA TYR A 147 -4.35 -0.17 2.53
C TYR A 147 -4.63 0.04 1.04
N TRP A 148 -3.61 0.19 0.20
CA TRP A 148 -3.84 0.53 -1.21
C TRP A 148 -4.42 -0.64 -2.02
N ASP A 149 -4.06 -1.90 -1.70
CA ASP A 149 -4.61 -3.12 -2.28
C ASP A 149 -6.14 -3.10 -2.23
N SER A 150 -6.70 -2.66 -1.10
CA SER A 150 -8.13 -2.61 -0.86
C SER A 150 -8.87 -1.76 -1.87
N TYR A 151 -8.29 -0.67 -2.38
CA TYR A 151 -8.95 0.14 -3.41
C TYR A 151 -9.13 -0.67 -4.70
N PHE A 152 -8.08 -1.38 -5.13
CA PHE A 152 -8.12 -2.18 -6.34
C PHE A 152 -9.01 -3.42 -6.17
N THR A 153 -9.08 -3.99 -4.97
CA THR A 153 -10.07 -5.02 -4.62
C THR A 153 -11.50 -4.47 -4.68
N MET A 154 -11.74 -3.26 -4.15
CA MET A 154 -13.05 -2.61 -4.18
C MET A 154 -13.56 -2.36 -5.60
N LEU A 155 -12.68 -2.20 -6.61
CA LEU A 155 -13.10 -2.15 -8.02
C LEU A 155 -13.85 -3.43 -8.43
N GLY A 156 -13.35 -4.59 -8.00
CA GLY A 156 -14.02 -5.88 -8.24
C GLY A 156 -15.30 -6.03 -7.43
N LEU A 157 -15.25 -5.68 -6.14
CA LEU A 157 -16.43 -5.73 -5.27
C LEU A 157 -17.57 -4.86 -5.81
N GLN A 158 -17.25 -3.71 -6.40
CA GLN A 158 -18.22 -2.83 -7.05
C GLN A 158 -18.90 -3.56 -8.22
N GLU A 159 -18.12 -4.27 -9.04
CA GLU A 159 -18.67 -5.04 -10.16
C GLU A 159 -19.48 -6.26 -9.73
N SER A 160 -19.15 -6.84 -8.58
CA SER A 160 -19.91 -7.91 -7.93
C SER A 160 -21.11 -7.38 -7.11
N GLY A 161 -21.35 -6.06 -7.07
CA GLY A 161 -22.46 -5.45 -6.32
C GLY A 161 -22.30 -5.49 -4.79
N MET A 162 -21.10 -5.76 -4.27
CA MET A 162 -20.81 -5.95 -2.85
C MET A 162 -20.56 -4.62 -2.11
N TYR A 163 -21.43 -3.62 -2.30
CA TYR A 163 -21.27 -2.27 -1.74
C TYR A 163 -21.23 -2.24 -0.20
N ALA A 164 -21.95 -3.15 0.48
CA ALA A 164 -21.89 -3.28 1.93
C ALA A 164 -20.48 -3.68 2.41
N MET A 165 -19.79 -4.56 1.68
CA MET A 165 -18.40 -4.92 2.00
C MET A 165 -17.45 -3.73 1.76
N ILE A 166 -17.66 -2.97 0.67
CA ILE A 166 -16.88 -1.75 0.40
C ILE A 166 -17.04 -0.75 1.56
N GLU A 167 -18.27 -0.52 2.02
CA GLU A 167 -18.55 0.38 3.15
C GLU A 167 -17.92 -0.14 4.46
N ASN A 168 -17.99 -1.45 4.73
CA ASN A 168 -17.33 -2.07 5.89
C ASN A 168 -15.81 -1.84 5.89
N MET A 169 -15.16 -2.03 4.75
CA MET A 169 -13.71 -1.78 4.62
C MET A 169 -13.36 -0.30 4.81
N ILE A 170 -14.16 0.63 4.25
CA ILE A 170 -14.01 2.08 4.46
C ILE A 170 -14.20 2.44 5.94
N ASN A 171 -15.17 1.84 6.62
CA ASN A 171 -15.39 2.02 8.06
C ASN A 171 -14.21 1.48 8.88
N ASN A 172 -13.59 0.38 8.48
CA ASN A 172 -12.38 -0.14 9.11
C ASN A 172 -11.18 0.82 8.93
N PHE A 173 -11.00 1.40 7.74
CA PHE A 173 -9.99 2.43 7.53
C PHE A 173 -10.24 3.67 8.38
N ALA A 174 -11.50 4.13 8.46
CA ALA A 174 -11.88 5.24 9.33
C ALA A 174 -11.62 4.95 10.81
N PHE A 175 -11.90 3.72 11.25
CA PHE A 175 -11.56 3.25 12.58
C PHE A 175 -10.06 3.31 12.83
N MET A 176 -9.22 2.82 11.92
CA MET A 176 -7.76 2.88 12.07
C MET A 176 -7.23 4.32 12.14
N VAL A 177 -7.76 5.24 11.32
CA VAL A 177 -7.41 6.67 11.44
C VAL A 177 -7.78 7.23 12.81
N GLN A 178 -8.93 6.84 13.36
CA GLN A 178 -9.35 7.27 14.69
C GLN A 178 -8.46 6.70 15.79
N GLN A 179 -8.07 5.42 15.71
CA GLN A 179 -7.27 4.78 16.76
C GLN A 179 -5.78 5.11 16.68
N TYR A 180 -5.24 5.19 15.47
CA TYR A 180 -3.79 5.21 15.20
C TYR A 180 -3.32 6.51 14.52
N GLY A 181 -4.23 7.43 14.20
CA GLY A 181 -3.94 8.72 13.59
C GLY A 181 -3.74 8.68 12.06
N HIS A 182 -3.62 7.48 11.48
CA HIS A 182 -3.48 7.25 10.05
C HIS A 182 -3.93 5.83 9.70
N ILE A 183 -4.00 5.53 8.40
CA ILE A 183 -4.17 4.16 7.93
C ILE A 183 -2.77 3.52 7.83
N PRO A 184 -2.45 2.50 8.65
CA PRO A 184 -1.18 1.80 8.55
C PRO A 184 -1.10 0.97 7.25
N ASN A 185 0.11 0.54 6.87
CA ASN A 185 0.34 -0.33 5.69
C ASN A 185 -0.64 -1.51 5.63
N GLY A 186 -0.80 -2.20 6.77
CA GLY A 186 -1.90 -3.11 7.04
C GLY A 186 -2.23 -3.14 8.54
N ASN A 187 -3.27 -3.88 8.95
CA ASN A 187 -3.71 -3.91 10.35
C ASN A 187 -2.83 -4.79 11.26
N ARG A 188 -1.52 -4.55 11.26
CA ARG A 188 -0.53 -5.19 12.14
C ARG A 188 0.23 -4.15 12.96
N SER A 189 0.61 -4.50 14.19
CA SER A 189 1.34 -3.60 15.09
C SER A 189 2.69 -3.16 14.52
N TYR A 190 3.38 -4.02 13.77
CA TYR A 190 4.64 -3.71 13.08
C TYR A 190 4.47 -2.83 11.82
N PHE A 191 3.23 -2.56 11.40
CA PHE A 191 2.91 -1.61 10.34
C PHE A 191 2.50 -0.24 10.84
N LEU A 192 2.27 -0.04 12.15
CA LEU A 192 1.87 1.25 12.69
C LEU A 192 2.91 2.37 12.45
N SER A 193 4.17 2.06 12.15
CA SER A 193 5.21 3.06 11.87
C SER A 193 5.10 3.72 10.49
N ARG A 194 4.25 3.20 9.60
CA ARG A 194 4.10 3.68 8.22
C ARG A 194 2.70 3.45 7.65
N SER A 195 2.36 4.26 6.67
CA SER A 195 1.15 4.11 5.88
C SER A 195 1.37 3.23 4.64
N GLN A 196 0.63 3.50 3.57
CA GLN A 196 0.79 3.00 2.20
C GLN A 196 0.31 4.11 1.23
N PRO A 197 0.39 3.94 -0.10
CA PRO A 197 -0.14 4.95 -1.03
C PRO A 197 -1.59 5.36 -0.69
N PRO A 198 -1.90 6.67 -0.55
CA PRO A 198 -3.14 7.09 0.11
C PRO A 198 -4.38 7.08 -0.81
N PHE A 199 -4.99 5.91 -0.94
CA PHE A 199 -6.16 5.68 -1.80
C PHE A 199 -7.52 5.90 -1.13
N PHE A 200 -7.60 6.22 0.17
CA PHE A 200 -8.88 6.40 0.88
C PHE A 200 -9.80 7.41 0.18
N SER A 201 -9.25 8.53 -0.30
CA SER A 201 -10.01 9.52 -1.08
C SER A 201 -10.69 8.94 -2.34
N MET A 202 -10.06 7.97 -3.00
CA MET A 202 -10.60 7.28 -4.18
C MET A 202 -11.54 6.14 -3.80
N MET A 203 -11.34 5.49 -2.65
CA MET A 203 -12.33 4.56 -2.08
C MET A 203 -13.66 5.26 -1.82
N LEU A 204 -13.62 6.51 -1.34
CA LEU A 204 -14.82 7.34 -1.18
C LEU A 204 -15.53 7.61 -2.51
N ASP A 205 -14.80 7.77 -3.62
CA ASP A 205 -15.41 7.92 -4.94
C ASP A 205 -16.16 6.65 -5.37
N LEU A 206 -15.59 5.47 -5.11
CA LEU A 206 -16.26 4.19 -5.40
C LEU A 206 -17.56 4.04 -4.61
N LEU A 207 -17.55 4.41 -3.33
CA LEU A 207 -18.73 4.35 -2.48
C LEU A 207 -19.77 5.43 -2.85
N ALA A 208 -19.31 6.64 -3.19
CA ALA A 208 -20.16 7.75 -3.62
C ALA A 208 -20.86 7.48 -4.96
N ALA A 209 -20.27 6.65 -5.83
CA ALA A 209 -20.94 6.21 -7.07
C ALA A 209 -22.27 5.50 -6.80
N GLN A 210 -22.40 4.83 -5.64
CA GLN A 210 -23.63 4.15 -5.23
C GLN A 210 -24.51 5.02 -4.31
N TYR A 211 -23.90 5.69 -3.33
CA TYR A 211 -24.66 6.36 -2.26
C TYR A 211 -24.71 7.89 -2.38
N GLY A 212 -24.17 8.46 -3.47
CA GLY A 212 -24.14 9.89 -3.75
C GLY A 212 -23.11 10.66 -2.94
N ASN A 213 -23.07 11.98 -3.15
CA ASN A 213 -22.04 12.84 -2.55
C ASN A 213 -22.08 12.93 -1.02
N ARG A 214 -23.16 12.50 -0.35
CA ARG A 214 -23.23 12.44 1.12
C ARG A 214 -22.08 11.64 1.75
N VAL A 215 -21.51 10.68 1.01
CA VAL A 215 -20.35 9.90 1.43
C VAL A 215 -19.16 10.81 1.79
N TYR A 216 -18.90 11.85 0.99
CA TYR A 216 -17.78 12.75 1.27
C TYR A 216 -17.99 13.53 2.57
N ALA A 217 -19.22 13.97 2.85
CA ALA A 217 -19.57 14.61 4.11
C ALA A 217 -19.43 13.65 5.30
N GLN A 218 -19.91 12.41 5.15
CA GLN A 218 -19.84 11.36 6.18
C GLN A 218 -18.39 11.08 6.63
N TYR A 219 -17.45 10.97 5.69
CA TYR A 219 -16.05 10.64 5.97
C TYR A 219 -15.11 11.85 5.98
N GLN A 220 -15.64 13.09 5.96
CA GLN A 220 -14.84 14.32 5.89
C GLN A 220 -13.78 14.39 6.99
N MET A 221 -14.17 14.12 8.25
CA MET A 221 -13.24 14.19 9.39
C MET A 221 -12.13 13.15 9.29
N THR A 222 -12.44 11.94 8.83
CA THR A 222 -11.46 10.88 8.60
C THR A 222 -10.46 11.28 7.53
N LEU A 223 -10.96 11.73 6.37
CA LEU A 223 -10.12 12.18 5.26
C LEU A 223 -9.21 13.36 5.67
N GLN A 224 -9.73 14.27 6.48
CA GLN A 224 -8.98 15.40 7.01
C GLN A 224 -7.85 14.95 7.94
N ARG A 225 -8.09 13.97 8.82
CA ARG A 225 -7.08 13.41 9.71
C ARG A 225 -5.97 12.70 8.93
N GLU A 226 -6.33 11.94 7.91
CA GLU A 226 -5.35 11.31 7.03
C GLU A 226 -4.51 12.37 6.29
N TYR A 227 -5.13 13.42 5.74
CA TYR A 227 -4.40 14.53 5.14
C TYR A 227 -3.42 15.18 6.13
N ASN A 228 -3.83 15.36 7.38
CA ASN A 228 -2.98 15.92 8.42
C ASN A 228 -1.77 15.03 8.74
N TYR A 229 -1.91 13.69 8.69
CA TYR A 229 -0.78 12.77 8.81
C TYR A 229 0.25 13.03 7.71
N TRP A 230 -0.18 13.06 6.44
CA TRP A 230 0.74 13.31 5.32
C TRP A 230 1.36 14.70 5.36
N MET A 231 0.63 15.68 5.88
CA MET A 231 1.05 17.08 5.94
C MET A 231 1.68 17.49 7.27
N ASP A 232 2.00 16.53 8.14
CA ASP A 232 2.65 16.82 9.42
C ASP A 232 4.04 17.45 9.18
N LYS A 233 4.25 18.60 9.84
CA LYS A 233 5.48 19.39 9.78
C LYS A 233 6.20 19.44 11.13
N THR A 234 5.67 18.76 12.15
CA THR A 234 6.26 18.76 13.49
C THR A 234 7.60 18.03 13.52
N ASP A 235 7.79 17.02 12.66
CA ASP A 235 9.10 16.44 12.37
C ASP A 235 9.70 17.03 11.09
N ALA A 236 10.84 17.73 11.22
CA ALA A 236 11.65 18.21 10.10
C ALA A 236 12.13 17.07 9.18
N ARG A 237 11.99 15.81 9.62
CA ARG A 237 12.29 14.59 8.86
C ARG A 237 11.04 13.79 8.48
N GLY A 238 9.82 14.32 8.54
CA GLY A 238 8.60 13.57 8.16
C GLY A 238 8.35 13.41 6.64
N HIS A 239 7.07 13.18 6.29
CA HIS A 239 6.59 13.04 4.92
C HIS A 239 6.65 14.34 4.12
N THR A 240 6.62 15.51 4.77
CA THR A 240 6.60 16.81 4.09
C THR A 240 7.99 17.24 3.61
N VAL A 241 8.05 17.76 2.38
CA VAL A 241 9.26 18.27 1.74
C VAL A 241 8.99 19.68 1.23
N THR A 242 9.74 20.65 1.75
CA THR A 242 9.72 22.02 1.22
C THR A 242 10.65 22.12 0.01
N MET A 243 10.08 22.44 -1.14
CA MET A 243 10.79 22.58 -2.40
C MET A 243 11.52 23.92 -2.48
N PRO A 244 12.51 24.09 -3.40
CA PRO A 244 13.27 25.33 -3.52
C PRO A 244 12.47 26.62 -3.69
N ASP A 245 11.26 26.56 -4.27
CA ASP A 245 10.37 27.71 -4.44
C ASP A 245 9.35 27.91 -3.30
N GLY A 246 9.52 27.17 -2.20
CA GLY A 246 8.63 27.21 -1.05
C GLY A 246 7.33 26.39 -1.21
N SER A 247 7.11 25.76 -2.37
CA SER A 247 6.02 24.77 -2.49
C SER A 247 6.28 23.56 -1.60
N VAL A 248 5.22 22.86 -1.19
CA VAL A 248 5.31 21.66 -0.36
C VAL A 248 4.85 20.47 -1.19
N LEU A 249 5.70 19.46 -1.26
CA LEU A 249 5.40 18.13 -1.78
C LEU A 249 5.67 17.10 -0.67
N ASN A 250 5.40 15.84 -0.96
CA ASN A 250 5.53 14.75 0.00
C ASN A 250 6.47 13.66 -0.50
N ARG A 251 7.02 12.90 0.44
CA ARG A 251 7.78 11.67 0.24
C ARG A 251 7.22 10.56 1.12
N TYR A 252 7.52 9.31 0.77
CA TYR A 252 7.35 8.20 1.71
C TYR A 252 8.42 8.29 2.79
N TYR A 253 8.02 8.05 4.05
CA TYR A 253 8.83 8.13 5.24
C TYR A 253 8.25 7.29 6.38
N ASP A 254 8.85 6.14 6.69
CA ASP A 254 8.52 5.36 7.90
C ASP A 254 9.15 5.99 9.16
N GLN A 255 8.43 6.00 10.29
CA GLN A 255 8.86 6.63 11.55
C GLN A 255 9.87 5.80 12.37
N ASP A 256 10.07 4.51 12.06
CA ASP A 256 11.09 3.61 12.60
C ASP A 256 12.30 3.37 11.66
N ASN A 257 13.48 3.16 12.26
CA ASN A 257 14.77 3.04 11.56
C ASN A 257 15.59 1.82 12.01
N VAL A 258 14.86 0.74 12.31
CA VAL A 258 15.36 -0.58 12.68
C VAL A 258 14.97 -1.59 11.59
N PRO A 259 15.49 -2.83 11.54
CA PRO A 259 15.02 -3.84 10.59
C PRO A 259 13.49 -4.00 10.65
N ARG A 260 12.82 -4.18 9.51
CA ARG A 260 11.40 -4.57 9.42
C ARG A 260 11.20 -5.86 10.20
N GLN A 261 10.17 -5.94 11.03
CA GLN A 261 9.96 -7.10 11.88
C GLN A 261 9.57 -8.33 11.04
N GLU A 262 8.81 -8.11 9.97
CA GLU A 262 8.37 -9.10 9.00
C GLU A 262 9.44 -9.55 7.99
N SER A 263 10.53 -8.78 7.87
CA SER A 263 11.71 -9.06 7.00
C SER A 263 13.02 -8.86 7.78
N PHE A 264 13.04 -9.28 9.05
CA PHE A 264 14.12 -8.91 9.98
C PHE A 264 15.46 -9.52 9.54
N PHE A 265 15.44 -10.77 9.07
CA PHE A 265 16.62 -11.47 8.60
C PHE A 265 17.20 -10.77 7.34
N GLU A 266 16.35 -10.45 6.38
CA GLU A 266 16.69 -9.83 5.09
C GLU A 266 17.33 -8.46 5.32
N ASP A 267 16.64 -7.58 6.07
CA ASP A 267 17.12 -6.23 6.38
C ASP A 267 18.45 -6.29 7.15
N SER A 268 18.55 -7.16 8.16
CA SER A 268 19.75 -7.30 8.98
C SER A 268 20.94 -7.82 8.16
N THR A 269 20.72 -8.81 7.30
CA THR A 269 21.77 -9.40 6.45
C THR A 269 22.22 -8.42 5.37
N LEU A 270 21.28 -7.67 4.78
CA LEU A 270 21.60 -6.59 3.85
C LEU A 270 22.46 -5.52 4.53
N ALA A 271 22.08 -5.09 5.73
CA ALA A 271 22.86 -4.11 6.48
C ALA A 271 24.29 -4.58 6.79
N LEU A 272 24.44 -5.84 7.22
CA LEU A 272 25.74 -6.46 7.51
C LEU A 272 26.63 -6.60 6.27
N SER A 273 26.04 -6.91 5.12
CA SER A 273 26.77 -7.04 3.84
C SER A 273 26.98 -5.72 3.12
N SER A 274 26.19 -4.68 3.46
CA SER A 274 26.32 -3.36 2.87
C SER A 274 27.59 -2.64 3.35
N LYS A 275 28.19 -1.84 2.47
CA LYS A 275 29.22 -0.85 2.85
C LYS A 275 28.60 0.44 3.40
N SER A 276 27.33 0.41 3.83
CA SER A 276 26.62 1.62 4.24
C SER A 276 27.25 2.22 5.49
N LYS A 277 27.65 3.48 5.40
CA LYS A 277 28.15 4.25 6.55
C LYS A 277 27.03 4.65 7.52
N ASN A 278 25.77 4.49 7.14
CA ASN A 278 24.61 4.83 7.96
C ASN A 278 23.53 3.74 7.83
N ILE A 279 23.66 2.70 8.65
CA ILE A 279 22.76 1.55 8.69
C ILE A 279 21.33 1.95 9.08
N ARG A 280 21.15 2.92 10.00
CA ARG A 280 19.80 3.39 10.38
C ARG A 280 19.08 4.06 9.21
N GLN A 281 19.81 4.82 8.40
CA GLN A 281 19.24 5.41 7.18
C GLN A 281 18.87 4.33 6.16
N LEU A 282 19.69 3.28 6.00
CA LEU A 282 19.35 2.13 5.16
C LEU A 282 18.03 1.49 5.61
N TYR A 283 17.87 1.19 6.90
CA TYR A 283 16.61 0.66 7.44
C TYR A 283 15.42 1.58 7.21
N ARG A 284 15.61 2.89 7.41
CA ARG A 284 14.58 3.89 7.13
C ARG A 284 14.14 3.85 5.66
N ASP A 285 15.10 3.79 4.74
CA ASP A 285 14.81 3.78 3.30
C ASP A 285 14.15 2.46 2.84
N LEU A 286 14.52 1.32 3.42
CA LEU A 286 13.84 0.03 3.22
C LEU A 286 12.38 0.10 3.69
N ARG A 287 12.15 0.54 4.93
CA ARG A 287 10.80 0.71 5.47
C ARG A 287 9.95 1.72 4.68
N SER A 288 10.57 2.81 4.23
CA SER A 288 9.88 3.80 3.40
C SER A 288 9.60 3.28 1.99
N GLY A 289 10.41 2.34 1.47
CA GLY A 289 10.11 1.58 0.26
C GLY A 289 8.89 0.66 0.44
N ALA A 290 8.72 0.08 1.62
CA ALA A 290 7.50 -0.66 1.96
C ALA A 290 6.28 0.28 2.12
N GLU A 291 6.45 1.49 2.68
CA GLU A 291 5.38 2.51 2.71
C GLU A 291 4.97 2.95 1.28
N SER A 292 5.89 2.91 0.32
CA SER A 292 5.54 3.26 -1.05
C SER A 292 4.70 2.19 -1.77
N GLY A 293 4.57 1.00 -1.18
CA GLY A 293 4.03 -0.19 -1.83
C GLY A 293 4.91 -0.73 -2.96
N TRP A 294 6.16 -0.28 -3.09
CA TRP A 294 7.08 -0.70 -4.16
C TRP A 294 8.38 -1.24 -3.55
N ASP A 295 8.26 -2.22 -2.68
CA ASP A 295 9.35 -2.92 -1.97
C ASP A 295 9.76 -4.21 -2.71
N PHE A 296 10.81 -4.25 -3.53
CA PHE A 296 11.67 -3.14 -3.91
C PHE A 296 11.72 -2.95 -5.43
N SER A 297 12.35 -1.85 -5.84
CA SER A 297 12.40 -1.37 -7.21
C SER A 297 13.65 -0.54 -7.44
N SER A 298 14.22 -0.63 -8.65
CA SER A 298 15.24 0.25 -9.22
C SER A 298 14.91 1.73 -9.07
N ARG A 299 13.60 2.05 -9.03
CA ARG A 299 13.06 3.38 -8.75
C ARG A 299 13.71 4.06 -7.55
N TRP A 300 14.02 3.29 -6.51
CA TRP A 300 14.54 3.79 -5.24
C TRP A 300 16.06 3.67 -5.11
N LEU A 301 16.73 2.97 -6.03
CA LEU A 301 18.13 2.57 -5.91
C LEU A 301 19.04 3.63 -6.52
N ALA A 302 20.03 4.10 -5.77
CA ALA A 302 20.91 5.18 -6.23
C ALA A 302 21.73 4.80 -7.47
N ASP A 303 22.05 3.52 -7.64
CA ASP A 303 22.72 2.96 -8.82
C ASP A 303 21.76 2.26 -9.79
N GLY A 304 20.46 2.20 -9.45
CA GLY A 304 19.43 1.55 -10.23
C GLY A 304 19.47 0.03 -10.25
N GLN A 305 20.32 -0.63 -9.45
CA GLN A 305 20.52 -2.09 -9.49
C GLN A 305 20.55 -2.76 -8.11
N HIS A 306 21.25 -2.20 -7.13
CA HIS A 306 21.51 -2.90 -5.86
C HIS A 306 20.68 -2.31 -4.70
N LEU A 307 19.94 -3.17 -4.00
CA LEU A 307 19.09 -2.78 -2.86
C LEU A 307 19.86 -2.05 -1.75
N SER A 308 21.14 -2.38 -1.54
CA SER A 308 22.00 -1.69 -0.57
C SER A 308 22.18 -0.18 -0.83
N THR A 309 21.81 0.30 -2.02
CA THR A 309 21.86 1.72 -2.42
C THR A 309 20.51 2.43 -2.36
N ILE A 310 19.48 1.79 -1.79
CA ILE A 310 18.14 2.36 -1.62
C ILE A 310 18.19 3.71 -0.90
N GLN A 311 17.43 4.67 -1.43
CA GLN A 311 17.40 6.06 -0.96
C GLN A 311 16.00 6.68 -1.07
N THR A 312 14.96 5.88 -0.77
CA THR A 312 13.54 6.23 -0.92
C THR A 312 13.20 7.60 -0.33
N THR A 313 13.68 7.91 0.87
CA THR A 313 13.39 9.17 1.58
C THR A 313 14.07 10.40 0.95
N ARG A 314 14.91 10.23 -0.07
CA ARG A 314 15.55 11.33 -0.82
C ARG A 314 14.79 11.70 -2.09
N LEU A 315 13.69 11.02 -2.37
CA LEU A 315 12.87 11.21 -3.56
C LEU A 315 11.53 11.80 -3.16
N VAL A 316 11.01 12.67 -4.02
CA VAL A 316 9.64 13.16 -4.03
C VAL A 316 8.91 12.33 -5.09
N PRO A 317 8.11 11.33 -4.69
CA PRO A 317 7.48 10.41 -5.63
C PRO A 317 6.34 11.08 -6.37
N VAL A 318 6.28 10.92 -7.69
CA VAL A 318 5.23 11.56 -8.50
C VAL A 318 3.84 10.99 -8.19
N ASP A 319 3.75 9.68 -7.98
CA ASP A 319 2.53 8.97 -7.62
C ASP A 319 1.94 9.45 -6.29
N LEU A 320 2.73 9.48 -5.20
CA LEU A 320 2.29 9.96 -3.89
C LEU A 320 1.68 11.36 -3.98
N ASN A 321 2.36 12.26 -4.68
CA ASN A 321 1.91 13.65 -4.79
C ASN A 321 0.65 13.78 -5.66
N CYS A 322 0.47 12.91 -6.66
CA CYS A 322 -0.79 12.81 -7.38
C CYS A 322 -1.94 12.29 -6.51
N LEU A 323 -1.69 11.32 -5.62
CA LEU A 323 -2.69 10.79 -4.69
C LEU A 323 -3.09 11.84 -3.64
N ILE A 324 -2.14 12.62 -3.12
CA ILE A 324 -2.46 13.72 -2.20
C ILE A 324 -3.18 14.86 -2.93
N TYR A 325 -2.86 15.12 -4.21
CA TYR A 325 -3.64 16.06 -5.02
C TYR A 325 -5.11 15.62 -5.13
N HIS A 326 -5.34 14.33 -5.37
CA HIS A 326 -6.69 13.77 -5.38
C HIS A 326 -7.36 13.94 -4.02
N MET A 327 -6.67 13.64 -2.92
CA MET A 327 -7.16 13.85 -1.55
C MET A 327 -7.55 15.32 -1.28
N GLU A 328 -6.77 16.29 -1.73
CA GLU A 328 -7.08 17.72 -1.60
C GLU A 328 -8.35 18.10 -2.38
N LEU A 329 -8.56 17.55 -3.58
CA LEU A 329 -9.81 17.74 -4.32
C LEU A 329 -11.00 17.09 -3.61
N THR A 330 -10.83 15.89 -3.06
CA THR A 330 -11.89 15.19 -2.33
C THR A 330 -12.24 15.92 -1.03
N LEU A 331 -11.27 16.50 -0.32
CA LEU A 331 -11.54 17.38 0.84
C LEU A 331 -12.31 18.63 0.42
N SER A 332 -11.91 19.27 -0.68
CA SER A 332 -12.63 20.41 -1.22
C SER A 332 -14.10 20.05 -1.51
N LYS A 333 -14.36 18.87 -2.08
CA LYS A 333 -15.70 18.33 -2.30
C LYS A 333 -16.43 18.06 -0.98
N ALA A 334 -15.80 17.38 -0.02
CA ALA A 334 -16.39 17.06 1.27
C ALA A 334 -16.86 18.31 2.04
N TYR A 335 -16.01 19.34 2.15
CA TYR A 335 -16.38 20.60 2.80
C TYR A 335 -17.49 21.35 2.06
N LYS A 336 -17.56 21.24 0.73
CA LYS A 336 -18.68 21.80 -0.04
C LYS A 336 -20.00 21.10 0.32
N GLU A 337 -19.99 19.78 0.44
CA GLU A 337 -21.18 18.99 0.79
C GLU A 337 -21.66 19.25 2.23
N THR A 338 -20.77 19.66 3.15
CA THR A 338 -21.15 20.09 4.51
C THR A 338 -21.49 21.58 4.62
N GLY A 339 -21.38 22.34 3.52
CA GLY A 339 -21.70 23.77 3.47
C GLY A 339 -20.55 24.72 3.86
N ASP A 340 -19.37 24.21 4.21
CA ASP A 340 -18.18 25.02 4.50
C ASP A 340 -17.43 25.39 3.20
N LEU A 341 -17.95 26.41 2.53
CA LEU A 341 -17.39 26.90 1.27
C LEU A 341 -15.98 27.53 1.45
N VAL A 342 -15.63 27.99 2.65
CA VAL A 342 -14.32 28.57 2.94
C VAL A 342 -13.25 27.48 2.94
N GLN A 343 -13.46 26.40 3.66
CA GLN A 343 -12.55 25.24 3.64
C GLN A 343 -12.54 24.57 2.28
N SER A 344 -13.70 24.48 1.61
CA SER A 344 -13.76 23.96 0.24
C SER A 344 -12.83 24.74 -0.70
N ALA A 345 -12.89 26.07 -0.70
CA ALA A 345 -12.03 26.93 -1.51
C ALA A 345 -10.55 26.83 -1.09
N TYR A 346 -10.28 26.69 0.21
CA TYR A 346 -8.93 26.49 0.73
C TYR A 346 -8.27 25.23 0.16
N TYR A 347 -8.94 24.07 0.25
CA TYR A 347 -8.43 22.80 -0.27
C TYR A 347 -8.30 22.80 -1.80
N SER A 348 -9.24 23.44 -2.51
CA SER A 348 -9.12 23.65 -3.96
C SER A 348 -7.85 24.43 -4.33
N LYS A 349 -7.54 25.48 -3.57
CA LYS A 349 -6.31 26.27 -3.75
C LYS A 349 -5.05 25.46 -3.45
N LEU A 350 -5.07 24.58 -2.45
CA LEU A 350 -3.95 23.68 -2.16
C LEU A 350 -3.71 22.69 -3.30
N ALA A 351 -4.77 22.04 -3.80
CA ALA A 351 -4.70 21.16 -4.97
C ALA A 351 -4.09 21.89 -6.18
N GLY A 352 -4.52 23.14 -6.43
CA GLY A 352 -3.95 23.98 -7.50
C GLY A 352 -2.45 24.27 -7.33
N LYS A 353 -1.98 24.50 -6.09
CA LYS A 353 -0.55 24.68 -5.79
C LYS A 353 0.24 23.38 -6.00
N ARG A 354 -0.29 22.25 -5.52
CA ARG A 354 0.34 20.93 -5.66
C ARG A 354 0.46 20.52 -7.12
N LYS A 355 -0.60 20.71 -7.92
CA LYS A 355 -0.58 20.51 -9.37
C LYS A 355 0.57 21.27 -10.04
N LYS A 356 0.74 22.55 -9.73
CA LYS A 356 1.86 23.37 -10.25
C LYS A 356 3.22 22.82 -9.82
N ALA A 357 3.37 22.41 -8.57
CA ALA A 357 4.61 21.85 -8.05
C ALA A 357 4.95 20.49 -8.72
N ILE A 358 3.98 19.59 -8.89
CA ILE A 358 4.17 18.32 -9.60
C ILE A 358 4.62 18.57 -11.05
N MET A 359 3.95 19.47 -11.77
CA MET A 359 4.34 19.80 -13.15
C MET A 359 5.74 20.41 -13.24
N LYS A 360 6.20 21.15 -12.22
CA LYS A 360 7.53 21.75 -12.20
C LYS A 360 8.64 20.75 -11.85
N TYR A 361 8.42 19.93 -10.83
CA TYR A 361 9.46 19.10 -10.24
C TYR A 361 9.49 17.67 -10.79
N CYS A 362 8.35 17.14 -11.22
CA CYS A 362 8.24 15.74 -11.66
C CYS A 362 8.14 15.59 -13.18
N TRP A 363 7.84 16.64 -13.96
CA TRP A 363 7.90 16.54 -15.42
C TRP A 363 9.33 16.64 -15.92
N SER A 364 9.76 15.67 -16.72
CA SER A 364 11.03 15.70 -17.45
C SER A 364 10.78 16.00 -18.91
N SER A 365 10.99 17.25 -19.33
CA SER A 365 10.81 17.65 -20.74
C SER A 365 11.76 16.92 -21.69
N ALA A 366 12.96 16.56 -21.19
CA ALA A 366 13.95 15.80 -21.94
C ALA A 366 13.48 14.36 -22.23
N GLN A 367 12.85 13.71 -21.25
CA GLN A 367 12.32 12.35 -21.42
C GLN A 367 10.90 12.34 -22.00
N GLY A 368 10.17 13.47 -21.94
CA GLY A 368 8.74 13.51 -22.25
C GLY A 368 7.91 12.64 -21.31
N TRP A 369 8.36 12.48 -20.05
CA TRP A 369 7.82 11.55 -19.07
C TRP A 369 7.80 12.19 -17.68
N TYR A 370 6.87 11.74 -16.83
CA TYR A 370 6.85 12.11 -15.42
C TYR A 370 7.71 11.16 -14.59
N VAL A 371 8.56 11.70 -13.75
CA VAL A 371 9.54 10.98 -12.91
C VAL A 371 9.54 11.56 -11.50
N ASP A 372 10.13 10.83 -10.56
CA ASP A 372 10.34 11.33 -9.21
C ASP A 372 11.38 12.46 -9.20
N TYR A 373 11.34 13.33 -8.18
CA TYR A 373 12.34 14.38 -8.02
C TYR A 373 13.30 14.06 -6.87
N HIS A 374 14.60 14.14 -7.13
CA HIS A 374 15.61 13.88 -6.11
C HIS A 374 15.94 15.16 -5.33
N ILE A 375 15.63 15.16 -4.03
CA ILE A 375 15.75 16.32 -3.13
C ILE A 375 17.22 16.77 -2.99
N GLY A 376 18.12 15.84 -2.67
CA GLY A 376 19.54 16.16 -2.45
C GLY A 376 20.29 16.62 -3.70
N ARG A 377 20.05 15.97 -4.85
CA ARG A 377 20.66 16.30 -6.15
C ARG A 377 19.95 17.46 -6.87
N LYS A 378 18.79 17.90 -6.36
CA LYS A 378 17.93 18.95 -6.92
C LYS A 378 17.61 18.77 -8.41
N ARG A 379 17.33 17.53 -8.82
CA ARG A 379 17.02 17.17 -10.22
C ARG A 379 16.00 16.04 -10.30
N GLN A 380 15.30 15.98 -11.42
CA GLN A 380 14.49 14.83 -11.82
C GLN A 380 15.31 13.54 -11.81
N SER A 381 14.66 12.43 -11.45
CA SER A 381 15.22 11.09 -11.58
C SER A 381 15.44 10.71 -13.04
N ALA A 382 16.41 9.84 -13.28
CA ALA A 382 16.60 9.20 -14.58
C ALA A 382 15.73 7.94 -14.75
N GLU A 383 15.12 7.46 -13.67
CA GLU A 383 14.32 6.23 -13.67
C GLU A 383 12.93 6.48 -14.26
N MET A 384 12.65 5.87 -15.41
CA MET A 384 11.32 5.83 -16.01
C MET A 384 10.57 4.62 -15.48
N THR A 385 9.51 4.88 -14.71
CA THR A 385 8.63 3.86 -14.13
C THR A 385 7.18 4.15 -14.50
N LEU A 386 6.29 3.16 -14.31
CA LEU A 386 4.86 3.36 -14.51
C LEU A 386 4.23 4.40 -13.57
N ALA A 387 4.89 4.83 -12.50
CA ALA A 387 4.42 5.97 -11.71
C ALA A 387 4.23 7.25 -12.57
N GLY A 388 4.93 7.36 -13.69
CA GLY A 388 4.80 8.47 -14.64
C GLY A 388 3.44 8.58 -15.33
N VAL A 389 2.57 7.57 -15.23
CA VAL A 389 1.19 7.63 -15.76
C VAL A 389 0.18 8.17 -14.74
N VAL A 390 0.52 8.18 -13.44
CA VAL A 390 -0.39 8.56 -12.36
C VAL A 390 -0.91 10.00 -12.50
N PRO A 391 -0.14 11.00 -13.00
CA PRO A 391 -0.68 12.33 -13.32
C PRO A 391 -1.87 12.32 -14.29
N PHE A 392 -1.98 11.34 -15.18
CA PHE A 392 -3.11 11.20 -16.10
C PHE A 392 -4.27 10.42 -15.46
N PHE A 393 -3.94 9.44 -14.63
CA PHE A 393 -4.93 8.72 -13.81
C PHE A 393 -5.77 9.71 -12.97
N VAL A 394 -5.12 10.67 -12.30
CA VAL A 394 -5.81 11.68 -11.47
C VAL A 394 -6.22 12.96 -12.23
N LYS A 395 -6.20 12.95 -13.58
CA LYS A 395 -6.58 14.09 -14.45
C LYS A 395 -5.84 15.40 -14.13
N LEU A 396 -4.58 15.30 -13.71
CA LEU A 396 -3.74 16.44 -13.33
C LEU A 396 -2.98 17.00 -14.52
N ALA A 397 -2.37 16.13 -15.33
CA ALA A 397 -1.44 16.51 -16.38
C ALA A 397 -2.09 17.36 -17.49
N PRO A 398 -1.36 18.28 -18.14
CA PRO A 398 -1.83 18.93 -19.36
C PRO A 398 -2.04 17.93 -20.51
N GLU A 399 -3.03 18.18 -21.37
CA GLU A 399 -3.30 17.31 -22.53
C GLU A 399 -2.09 17.19 -23.48
N GLU A 400 -1.31 18.26 -23.65
CA GLU A 400 -0.10 18.26 -24.49
C GLU A 400 0.93 17.18 -24.11
N HIS A 401 0.94 16.71 -22.86
CA HIS A 401 1.87 15.66 -22.44
C HIS A 401 1.44 14.25 -22.89
N ILE A 402 0.13 14.00 -23.11
CA ILE A 402 -0.36 12.62 -23.27
C ILE A 402 0.21 11.93 -24.52
N ASN A 403 0.44 12.68 -25.60
CA ASN A 403 0.94 12.08 -26.85
C ASN A 403 2.33 11.47 -26.67
N ARG A 404 3.22 12.16 -25.93
CA ARG A 404 4.58 11.66 -25.64
C ARG A 404 4.54 10.46 -24.69
N VAL A 405 3.67 10.52 -23.68
CA VAL A 405 3.50 9.46 -22.69
C VAL A 405 2.91 8.20 -23.33
N ALA A 406 1.86 8.32 -24.15
CA ALA A 406 1.27 7.20 -24.88
C ALA A 406 2.28 6.55 -25.84
N ALA A 407 3.02 7.34 -26.61
CA ALA A 407 4.06 6.80 -27.50
C ALA A 407 5.17 6.08 -26.73
N THR A 408 5.55 6.59 -25.55
CA THR A 408 6.54 5.95 -24.68
C THR A 408 6.03 4.65 -24.07
N LEU A 409 4.77 4.63 -23.62
CA LEU A 409 4.10 3.43 -23.10
C LEU A 409 4.10 2.33 -24.16
N GLU A 410 3.60 2.64 -25.35
CA GLU A 410 3.50 1.70 -26.47
C GLU A 410 4.86 1.17 -26.90
N LYS A 411 5.87 2.05 -27.01
CA LYS A 411 7.22 1.68 -27.46
C LYS A 411 8.02 0.91 -26.42
N SER A 412 7.96 1.31 -25.15
CA SER A 412 8.96 0.91 -24.14
C SER A 412 8.38 0.00 -23.07
N PHE A 413 7.19 0.32 -22.54
CA PHE A 413 6.59 -0.38 -21.40
C PHE A 413 5.68 -1.53 -21.80
N LEU A 414 4.93 -1.37 -22.90
CA LEU A 414 3.96 -2.35 -23.37
C LEU A 414 4.65 -3.57 -23.96
N LYS A 415 4.26 -4.75 -23.45
CA LYS A 415 4.75 -6.07 -23.84
C LYS A 415 3.58 -7.00 -24.10
N ALA A 416 3.85 -8.28 -24.32
CA ALA A 416 2.85 -9.26 -24.71
C ALA A 416 1.75 -9.43 -23.64
N GLY A 417 2.11 -9.31 -22.36
CA GLY A 417 1.22 -9.50 -21.22
C GLY A 417 0.67 -8.23 -20.56
N GLY A 418 0.97 -7.04 -21.09
CA GLY A 418 0.63 -5.76 -20.44
C GLY A 418 1.86 -4.86 -20.29
N LEU A 419 1.81 -3.92 -19.33
CA LEU A 419 2.88 -2.95 -19.09
C LEU A 419 3.86 -3.44 -18.03
N MET A 420 5.17 -3.33 -18.32
CA MET A 420 6.23 -3.57 -17.34
C MET A 420 6.23 -2.46 -16.28
N THR A 421 6.66 -2.78 -15.06
CA THR A 421 6.73 -1.80 -13.96
C THR A 421 7.77 -0.71 -14.18
N THR A 422 8.95 -1.12 -14.65
CA THR A 422 10.07 -0.25 -15.02
C THR A 422 10.70 -0.75 -16.32
N LEU A 423 11.74 -0.08 -16.80
CA LEU A 423 12.52 -0.50 -17.96
C LEU A 423 13.79 -1.31 -17.59
N LYS A 424 13.98 -1.62 -16.30
CA LYS A 424 15.17 -2.31 -15.78
C LYS A 424 14.80 -3.65 -15.20
N ASN A 425 15.65 -4.65 -15.43
CA ASN A 425 15.55 -5.95 -14.79
C ASN A 425 16.67 -6.07 -13.75
N THR A 426 16.30 -5.89 -12.49
CA THR A 426 17.22 -5.87 -11.34
C THR A 426 17.15 -7.16 -10.50
N GLY A 427 16.14 -8.00 -10.73
CA GLY A 427 15.75 -9.09 -9.83
C GLY A 427 14.81 -8.65 -8.70
N GLU A 428 14.57 -7.35 -8.52
CA GLU A 428 13.56 -6.85 -7.60
C GLU A 428 12.14 -7.01 -8.17
N GLN A 429 11.14 -7.12 -7.30
CA GLN A 429 9.79 -7.48 -7.73
C GLN A 429 9.01 -6.34 -8.43
N TRP A 430 9.29 -5.08 -8.09
CA TRP A 430 8.68 -3.91 -8.71
C TRP A 430 9.56 -3.35 -9.84
N ASP A 431 10.04 -4.24 -10.70
CA ASP A 431 10.87 -3.95 -11.87
C ASP A 431 10.48 -4.86 -13.05
N ALA A 432 11.05 -4.62 -14.23
CA ALA A 432 10.90 -5.56 -15.34
C ALA A 432 11.46 -6.95 -14.94
N PRO A 433 10.86 -8.06 -15.39
CA PRO A 433 9.80 -8.15 -16.39
C PRO A 433 8.38 -8.11 -15.80
N ASN A 434 8.23 -7.78 -14.52
CA ASN A 434 6.95 -7.89 -13.82
C ASN A 434 6.00 -6.74 -14.19
N GLY A 435 4.72 -7.07 -14.30
CA GLY A 435 3.58 -6.14 -14.33
C GLY A 435 2.63 -6.43 -13.17
N TRP A 436 2.04 -5.36 -12.63
CA TRP A 436 1.16 -5.39 -11.46
C TRP A 436 -0.20 -4.78 -11.77
N ALA A 437 -1.28 -5.43 -11.33
CA ALA A 437 -2.66 -5.01 -11.57
C ALA A 437 -2.92 -3.52 -11.26
N PRO A 438 -2.49 -2.97 -10.10
CA PRO A 438 -2.63 -1.55 -9.79
C PRO A 438 -2.09 -0.61 -10.87
N LEU A 439 -0.91 -0.93 -11.41
CA LEU A 439 -0.23 -0.10 -12.39
C LEU A 439 -0.87 -0.22 -13.78
N GLN A 440 -1.38 -1.40 -14.13
CA GLN A 440 -2.18 -1.57 -15.34
C GLN A 440 -3.44 -0.72 -15.26
N TRP A 441 -4.18 -0.80 -14.16
CA TRP A 441 -5.40 -0.03 -13.95
C TRP A 441 -5.17 1.47 -14.06
N MET A 442 -4.18 2.00 -13.33
CA MET A 442 -3.87 3.44 -13.37
C MET A 442 -3.44 3.90 -14.77
N ALA A 443 -2.68 3.09 -15.51
CA ALA A 443 -2.30 3.40 -16.88
C ALA A 443 -3.50 3.40 -17.83
N ILE A 444 -4.35 2.37 -17.76
CA ILE A 444 -5.54 2.23 -18.61
C ILE A 444 -6.51 3.39 -18.36
N GLU A 445 -6.83 3.68 -17.10
CA GLU A 445 -7.70 4.80 -16.75
C GLU A 445 -7.07 6.15 -17.11
N GLY A 446 -5.76 6.32 -16.92
CA GLY A 446 -5.05 7.51 -17.36
C GLY A 446 -5.12 7.72 -18.88
N LEU A 447 -5.00 6.65 -19.67
CA LEU A 447 -5.17 6.69 -21.12
C LEU A 447 -6.62 7.00 -21.52
N ASN A 448 -7.61 6.38 -20.86
CA ASN A 448 -9.03 6.65 -21.09
C ASN A 448 -9.40 8.11 -20.80
N ASN A 449 -8.92 8.64 -19.68
CA ASN A 449 -9.15 10.02 -19.24
C ASN A 449 -8.66 11.07 -20.25
N TYR A 450 -7.69 10.70 -21.11
CA TYR A 450 -7.09 11.58 -22.11
C TYR A 450 -7.33 11.08 -23.55
N ASN A 451 -8.44 10.37 -23.77
CA ASN A 451 -8.91 9.92 -25.09
C ASN A 451 -7.91 9.04 -25.88
N LYS A 452 -7.04 8.29 -25.19
CA LYS A 452 -6.15 7.27 -25.80
C LYS A 452 -6.76 5.87 -25.73
N LYS A 453 -8.02 5.78 -26.16
CA LYS A 453 -8.87 4.59 -25.98
C LYS A 453 -8.32 3.32 -26.64
N GLU A 454 -7.73 3.43 -27.83
CA GLU A 454 -7.18 2.26 -28.54
C GLU A 454 -5.98 1.65 -27.79
N LEU A 455 -5.06 2.48 -27.32
CA LEU A 455 -3.93 2.01 -26.52
C LEU A 455 -4.42 1.45 -25.19
N ALA A 456 -5.37 2.13 -24.51
CA ALA A 456 -5.97 1.65 -23.28
C ALA A 456 -6.60 0.26 -23.44
N ARG A 457 -7.38 0.06 -24.51
CA ARG A 457 -7.97 -1.24 -24.88
C ARG A 457 -6.90 -2.29 -25.13
N THR A 458 -5.83 -1.94 -25.85
CA THR A 458 -4.71 -2.86 -26.13
C THR A 458 -4.04 -3.34 -24.83
N VAL A 459 -3.78 -2.42 -23.89
CA VAL A 459 -3.21 -2.80 -22.58
C VAL A 459 -4.18 -3.69 -21.81
N ALA A 460 -5.46 -3.32 -21.75
CA ALA A 460 -6.50 -4.07 -21.03
C ALA A 460 -6.65 -5.49 -21.58
N THR A 461 -6.70 -5.65 -22.91
CA THR A 461 -6.80 -6.95 -23.58
C THR A 461 -5.60 -7.83 -23.25
N ARG A 462 -4.37 -7.34 -23.42
CA ARG A 462 -3.16 -8.14 -23.15
C ARG A 462 -3.05 -8.59 -21.69
N TRP A 463 -3.38 -7.69 -20.76
CA TRP A 463 -3.41 -8.01 -19.33
C TRP A 463 -4.48 -9.07 -19.00
N ALA A 464 -5.70 -8.90 -19.54
CA ALA A 464 -6.80 -9.84 -19.31
C ALA A 464 -6.48 -11.24 -19.89
N GLU A 465 -5.95 -11.30 -21.11
CA GLU A 465 -5.55 -12.55 -21.76
C GLU A 465 -4.47 -13.29 -20.96
N LEU A 466 -3.46 -12.58 -20.44
CA LEU A 466 -2.43 -13.19 -19.59
C LEU A 466 -3.03 -13.75 -18.30
N ASN A 467 -3.88 -12.98 -17.61
CA ASN A 467 -4.51 -13.45 -16.37
C ASN A 467 -5.40 -14.67 -16.61
N ILE A 468 -6.21 -14.66 -17.67
CA ILE A 468 -7.08 -15.78 -18.06
C ILE A 468 -6.25 -17.01 -18.43
N LYS A 469 -5.14 -16.83 -19.17
CA LYS A 469 -4.23 -17.92 -19.53
C LYS A 469 -3.67 -18.60 -18.28
N VAL A 470 -3.15 -17.82 -17.33
CA VAL A 470 -2.60 -18.34 -16.07
C VAL A 470 -3.68 -18.98 -15.21
N TYR A 471 -4.88 -18.39 -15.16
CA TYR A 471 -6.02 -19.00 -14.47
C TYR A 471 -6.37 -20.37 -15.07
N LYS A 472 -6.46 -20.48 -16.40
CA LYS A 472 -6.77 -21.76 -17.07
C LYS A 472 -5.70 -22.82 -16.84
N SER A 473 -4.42 -22.45 -16.72
CA SER A 473 -3.33 -23.41 -16.46
C SER A 473 -3.24 -23.81 -14.98
N THR A 474 -3.34 -22.86 -14.07
CA THR A 474 -3.06 -23.07 -12.64
C THR A 474 -4.31 -23.24 -11.77
N GLY A 475 -5.44 -22.68 -12.21
CA GLY A 475 -6.66 -22.50 -11.41
C GLY A 475 -6.61 -21.27 -10.52
N LYS A 476 -5.59 -20.40 -10.64
CA LYS A 476 -5.35 -19.31 -9.71
C LYS A 476 -5.05 -17.99 -10.43
N LEU A 477 -5.29 -16.89 -9.72
CA LEU A 477 -4.80 -15.56 -10.07
C LEU A 477 -3.65 -15.19 -9.14
N MET A 478 -2.65 -14.51 -9.68
CA MET A 478 -1.38 -14.24 -9.01
C MET A 478 -1.30 -12.79 -8.53
N GLU A 479 -0.43 -12.54 -7.56
CA GLU A 479 -0.05 -11.20 -7.11
C GLU A 479 0.48 -10.32 -8.25
N LYS A 480 1.36 -10.89 -9.10
CA LYS A 480 2.08 -10.19 -10.18
C LYS A 480 2.37 -11.15 -11.34
N TYR A 481 2.68 -10.60 -12.52
CA TYR A 481 2.80 -11.37 -13.75
C TYR A 481 4.03 -10.99 -14.58
N ASN A 482 4.69 -11.97 -15.21
CA ASN A 482 5.72 -11.69 -16.21
C ASN A 482 5.03 -11.23 -17.49
N VAL A 483 5.12 -9.93 -17.80
CA VAL A 483 4.44 -9.35 -18.96
C VAL A 483 5.28 -9.42 -20.24
N VAL A 484 6.57 -9.77 -20.12
CA VAL A 484 7.49 -9.91 -21.26
C VAL A 484 7.35 -11.28 -21.89
N ASP A 485 7.56 -12.34 -21.09
CA ASP A 485 7.37 -13.73 -21.49
C ASP A 485 6.18 -14.32 -20.74
N THR A 486 5.07 -14.46 -21.45
CA THR A 486 3.79 -14.91 -20.89
C THR A 486 3.74 -16.40 -20.57
N ASN A 487 4.84 -17.14 -20.80
CA ASN A 487 4.97 -18.55 -20.41
C ASN A 487 5.73 -18.74 -19.10
N LEU A 488 6.36 -17.68 -18.58
CA LEU A 488 7.11 -17.73 -17.33
C LEU A 488 6.27 -17.22 -16.15
N GLU A 489 6.49 -17.81 -14.99
CA GLU A 489 5.99 -17.25 -13.73
C GLU A 489 6.73 -15.94 -13.42
N ALA A 490 6.02 -15.03 -12.76
CA ALA A 490 6.64 -13.82 -12.23
C ALA A 490 7.46 -14.17 -10.97
N GLY A 491 8.59 -13.49 -10.78
CA GLY A 491 9.49 -13.73 -9.66
C GLY A 491 10.08 -12.45 -9.08
N GLY A 492 11.17 -12.58 -8.33
CA GLY A 492 11.90 -11.47 -7.74
C GLY A 492 11.33 -10.99 -6.40
N GLY A 493 12.14 -10.19 -5.70
CA GLY A 493 11.86 -9.72 -4.33
C GLY A 493 12.22 -10.73 -3.24
N GLU A 494 11.75 -10.47 -2.02
CA GLU A 494 12.16 -11.19 -0.79
C GLU A 494 11.32 -12.44 -0.49
N TYR A 495 10.21 -12.67 -1.20
CA TYR A 495 9.28 -13.77 -0.94
C TYR A 495 8.72 -14.42 -2.23
N GLU A 496 8.24 -15.65 -2.11
CA GLU A 496 7.63 -16.42 -3.21
C GLU A 496 6.31 -15.76 -3.68
N ALA A 497 5.96 -15.89 -4.96
CA ALA A 497 4.73 -15.31 -5.50
C ALA A 497 3.48 -15.80 -4.73
N GLN A 498 2.51 -14.91 -4.52
CA GLN A 498 1.31 -15.21 -3.74
C GLN A 498 0.09 -15.50 -4.62
N ASP A 499 -0.71 -16.46 -4.14
CA ASP A 499 -1.98 -16.86 -4.75
C ASP A 499 -3.13 -16.01 -4.21
N GLY A 500 -4.09 -15.66 -5.08
CA GLY A 500 -5.33 -15.01 -4.67
C GLY A 500 -5.96 -14.23 -5.82
N PHE A 501 -5.49 -13.04 -6.20
CA PHE A 501 -4.93 -12.02 -5.32
C PHE A 501 -5.87 -10.80 -5.39
N GLY A 502 -6.20 -10.20 -4.25
CA GLY A 502 -7.26 -9.20 -4.12
C GLY A 502 -7.29 -8.12 -5.21
N TRP A 503 -6.17 -7.46 -5.51
CA TRP A 503 -6.13 -6.44 -6.58
C TRP A 503 -6.26 -7.02 -7.99
N THR A 504 -5.83 -8.26 -8.23
CA THR A 504 -5.74 -8.85 -9.58
C THR A 504 -7.13 -9.24 -9.96
N ASN A 505 -7.84 -9.86 -9.02
CA ASN A 505 -9.24 -10.20 -9.09
C ASN A 505 -10.07 -8.95 -9.36
N GLY A 506 -9.83 -7.88 -8.60
CA GLY A 506 -10.60 -6.65 -8.72
C GLY A 506 -10.36 -5.91 -10.04
N VAL A 507 -9.11 -5.71 -10.42
CA VAL A 507 -8.75 -5.05 -11.68
C VAL A 507 -9.19 -5.87 -12.88
N LEU A 508 -8.97 -7.19 -12.88
CA LEU A 508 -9.40 -8.06 -13.99
C LEU A 508 -10.91 -7.98 -14.18
N LEU A 509 -11.70 -8.18 -13.13
CA LEU A 509 -13.16 -8.15 -13.22
C LEU A 509 -13.66 -6.79 -13.77
N LYS A 510 -13.07 -5.70 -13.28
CA LYS A 510 -13.38 -4.34 -13.76
C LYS A 510 -13.07 -4.17 -15.25
N LEU A 511 -11.91 -4.62 -15.70
CA LEU A 511 -11.48 -4.51 -17.10
C LEU A 511 -12.31 -5.39 -18.05
N LEU A 512 -12.64 -6.62 -17.65
CA LEU A 512 -13.48 -7.52 -18.44
C LEU A 512 -14.84 -6.87 -18.75
N LYS A 513 -15.46 -6.27 -17.74
CA LYS A 513 -16.73 -5.56 -17.92
C LYS A 513 -16.58 -4.25 -18.70
N MET A 514 -15.57 -3.44 -18.37
CA MET A 514 -15.35 -2.14 -19.02
C MET A 514 -15.13 -2.26 -20.54
N TYR A 515 -14.42 -3.30 -20.97
CA TYR A 515 -14.06 -3.50 -22.38
C TYR A 515 -14.85 -4.61 -23.08
N ASN A 516 -15.79 -5.27 -22.40
CA ASN A 516 -16.51 -6.45 -22.90
C ASN A 516 -15.55 -7.54 -23.42
N LEU A 517 -14.57 -7.90 -22.59
CA LEU A 517 -13.61 -8.98 -22.87
C LEU A 517 -14.13 -10.30 -22.28
N GLN A 518 -13.75 -11.43 -22.88
CA GLN A 518 -14.23 -12.77 -22.52
C GLN A 518 -13.09 -13.71 -22.12
#